data_AF-A0A7J0DLX7-F1
#
_entry.id   AF-A0A7J0DLX7-F1
#
_cell.length_a   1.000
_cell.length_b   1.000
_cell.length_c   1.000
_cell.angle_alpha   90.00
_cell.angle_beta   90.00
_cell.angle_gamma   90.00
#
_symmetry.space_group_name_H-M   'P 1'
#
loop_
_entity.id
_entity.type
_entity.pdbx_description
1 polymer ?
#
loop_
_entity_poly.entity_id
_entity_poly.type
_entity_poly.pdbx_seq_one_letter_code
_entity_poly.pdbx_strand_id
1 'polypeptide(L)'
;MDVFICTADPYKEPPMRVVNTALSVMAYDYPTEKMSLYVSDDGRSQLTLFAIMEASKFAAHWLAYCKKNALVDRCPEAYFATDHAWFPETAEVKVKPCLV
;
A
#
# COMPACT_ATOMS: atom_id res chain seq x y z
N MET A 1 15.36 -2.97 4.96
CA MET A 1 14.90 -2.73 3.59
C MET A 1 14.41 -1.31 3.53
N ASP A 2 15.05 -0.50 2.71
CA ASP A 2 14.67 0.90 2.50
C ASP A 2 14.03 1.02 1.13
N VAL A 3 12.83 1.59 1.07
CA VAL A 3 12.08 1.78 -0.16
C VAL A 3 11.94 3.26 -0.43
N PHE A 4 12.31 3.68 -1.63
CA PHE A 4 12.18 5.05 -2.12
C PHE A 4 11.09 5.09 -3.18
N ILE A 5 10.07 5.92 -2.97
CA ILE A 5 9.06 6.25 -3.98
C ILE A 5 9.36 7.66 -4.48
N CYS A 6 9.72 7.79 -5.74
CA CYS A 6 9.96 9.07 -6.39
C CYS A 6 8.79 9.42 -7.29
N THR A 7 8.34 10.67 -7.22
CA THR A 7 7.30 11.24 -8.09
C THR A 7 7.70 12.64 -8.51
N ALA A 8 7.33 13.07 -9.71
CA ALA A 8 7.74 14.35 -10.28
C ALA A 8 6.60 15.22 -10.80
N ASP A 9 5.48 14.61 -11.22
CA ASP A 9 4.36 15.34 -11.81
C ASP A 9 3.02 14.75 -11.30
N PRO A 10 2.26 15.47 -10.47
CA PRO A 10 1.03 14.96 -9.89
C PRO A 10 -0.09 14.72 -10.91
N TYR A 11 0.02 15.23 -12.14
CA TYR A 11 -0.98 14.98 -13.18
C TYR A 11 -0.67 13.69 -13.95
N LYS A 12 0.62 13.38 -14.16
CA LYS A 12 1.06 12.11 -14.77
C LYS A 12 1.15 10.97 -13.76
N GLU A 13 1.38 11.32 -12.50
CA GLU A 13 1.57 10.44 -11.37
C GLU A 13 0.62 10.85 -10.23
N PRO A 14 -0.67 10.55 -10.37
CA PRO A 14 -1.68 11.01 -9.42
C PRO A 14 -1.32 10.66 -7.97
N PRO A 15 -1.55 11.57 -7.00
CA PRO A 15 -1.24 11.34 -5.59
C PRO A 15 -1.79 10.01 -5.03
N MET A 16 -2.98 9.61 -5.47
CA MET A 16 -3.58 8.34 -5.06
C MET A 16 -2.75 7.12 -5.49
N ARG A 17 -2.09 7.16 -6.66
CA ARG A 17 -1.20 6.08 -7.11
C ARG A 17 0.03 5.94 -6.22
N VAL A 18 0.58 7.07 -5.78
CA VAL A 18 1.69 7.12 -4.81
C VAL A 18 1.25 6.55 -3.46
N VAL A 19 0.06 6.95 -2.99
CA VAL A 19 -0.55 6.43 -1.75
C VAL A 19 -0.77 4.91 -1.80
N ASN A 20 -1.35 4.39 -2.88
CA ASN A 20 -1.59 2.96 -3.05
C ASN A 20 -0.28 2.18 -3.02
N THR A 21 0.74 2.69 -3.69
CA THR A 21 2.09 2.09 -3.68
C THR A 21 2.68 2.11 -2.27
N ALA A 22 2.65 3.26 -1.57
CA ALA A 22 3.14 3.41 -0.22
C ALA A 22 2.45 2.44 0.77
N LEU A 23 1.12 2.36 0.75
CA LEU A 23 0.34 1.47 1.61
C LEU A 23 0.60 0.00 1.30
N SER A 24 0.68 -0.38 0.02
CA SER A 24 1.01 -1.75 -0.39
C SER A 24 2.40 -2.16 0.09
N VAL A 25 3.37 -1.25 0.02
CA VAL A 25 4.73 -1.47 0.49
C VAL A 25 4.73 -1.60 2.02
N MET A 26 4.12 -0.67 2.76
CA MET A 26 4.06 -0.75 4.23
C MET A 26 3.32 -2.00 4.75
N ALA A 27 2.40 -2.56 3.96
CA ALA A 27 1.68 -3.79 4.29
C ALA A 27 2.45 -5.06 3.95
N TYR A 28 3.62 -4.95 3.33
CA TYR A 28 4.44 -6.09 2.95
C TYR A 28 4.85 -6.91 4.18
N ASP A 29 4.91 -8.24 4.02
CA ASP A 29 5.24 -9.16 5.12
C ASP A 29 6.75 -9.17 5.38
N TYR A 30 7.21 -8.10 6.02
CA TYR A 30 8.59 -7.90 6.42
C TYR A 30 8.63 -7.32 7.85
N PRO A 31 9.67 -7.62 8.65
CA PRO A 31 9.78 -7.08 9.99
C PRO A 31 9.72 -5.54 9.96
N THR A 32 8.74 -4.97 10.66
CA THR A 32 8.42 -3.53 10.61
C THR A 32 9.57 -2.65 11.08
N GLU A 33 10.36 -3.13 12.03
CA GLU A 33 11.54 -2.43 12.56
C GLU A 33 12.73 -2.42 11.58
N LYS A 34 12.64 -3.21 10.51
CA LYS A 34 13.64 -3.29 9.45
C LYS A 34 13.14 -2.70 8.15
N MET A 35 12.00 -2.02 8.15
CA MET A 35 11.39 -1.44 6.95
C MET A 35 11.22 0.05 7.08
N SER A 36 11.83 0.80 6.14
CA SER A 36 11.70 2.25 6.06
C SER A 36 11.18 2.65 4.69
N LEU A 37 10.17 3.53 4.65
CA LEU A 37 9.61 4.08 3.42
C LEU A 37 9.91 5.58 3.34
N TYR A 38 10.46 5.99 2.21
CA TYR A 38 10.77 7.38 1.90
C TYR A 38 10.03 7.79 0.64
N VAL A 39 9.40 8.96 0.66
CA VAL A 39 8.75 9.56 -0.51
C VAL A 39 9.51 10.82 -0.90
N SER A 40 9.97 10.87 -2.15
CA SER A 40 10.64 12.01 -2.75
C SER A 40 9.73 12.59 -3.84
N ASP A 41 9.38 13.87 -3.71
CA ASP A 41 8.50 14.57 -4.64
C ASP A 41 9.24 15.74 -5.29
N ASP A 42 9.71 15.54 -6.52
CA ASP A 42 10.38 16.56 -7.33
C ASP A 42 9.39 17.61 -7.86
N GLY A 43 8.11 17.25 -7.95
CA GLY A 43 7.01 18.12 -8.37
C GLY A 43 6.56 19.11 -7.30
N ARG A 44 7.01 18.91 -6.04
CA ARG A 44 6.66 19.73 -4.87
C ARG A 44 5.15 19.93 -4.75
N SER A 45 4.39 18.87 -5.01
CA SER A 45 2.95 18.88 -5.10
C SER A 45 2.33 18.93 -3.70
N GLN A 46 1.62 20.01 -3.40
CA GLN A 46 0.83 20.10 -2.16
C GLN A 46 -0.21 18.98 -2.06
N LEU A 47 -0.74 18.52 -3.20
CA LEU A 47 -1.69 17.42 -3.26
C LEU A 47 -1.03 16.08 -2.89
N THR A 48 0.19 15.83 -3.35
CA THR A 48 0.96 14.63 -2.99
C THR A 48 1.27 14.61 -1.50
N LEU A 49 1.74 15.74 -0.96
CA LEU A 49 2.00 15.87 0.48
C LEU A 49 0.73 15.61 1.31
N PHE A 50 -0.38 16.25 0.94
CA PHE A 50 -1.66 16.07 1.62
C PHE A 50 -2.12 14.61 1.57
N ALA A 51 -2.08 13.98 0.40
CA ALA A 51 -2.50 12.59 0.22
C ALA A 51 -1.66 11.63 1.06
N ILE A 52 -0.33 11.81 1.12
CA ILE A 52 0.56 10.95 1.92
C ILE A 52 0.35 11.20 3.43
N MET A 53 0.09 12.43 3.85
CA MET A 53 -0.25 12.74 5.25
C MET A 53 -1.55 12.04 5.67
N GLU A 54 -2.62 12.10 4.86
CA GLU A 54 -3.85 11.38 5.16
C GLU A 54 -3.67 9.86 5.07
N ALA A 55 -2.88 9.37 4.10
CA ALA A 55 -2.54 7.95 3.98
C ALA A 55 -1.78 7.43 5.22
N SER A 56 -0.92 8.24 5.85
CA SER A 56 -0.22 7.85 7.09
C SER A 56 -1.19 7.56 8.24
N LYS A 57 -2.28 8.34 8.34
CA LYS A 57 -3.34 8.12 9.34
C LYS A 57 -4.16 6.88 8.99
N PHE A 58 -4.46 6.70 7.71
CA PHE A 58 -5.18 5.53 7.22
C PHE A 58 -4.37 4.23 7.38
N ALA A 59 -3.05 4.29 7.26
CA ALA A 59 -2.16 3.13 7.35
C ALA A 59 -2.36 2.36 8.67
N ALA A 60 -2.56 3.04 9.80
CA ALA A 60 -2.82 2.37 11.08
C ALA A 60 -4.02 1.39 11.00
N HIS A 61 -5.06 1.76 10.25
CA HIS A 61 -6.25 0.95 10.05
C HIS A 61 -6.03 -0.12 8.98
N TRP A 62 -5.48 0.27 7.83
CA TRP A 62 -5.26 -0.62 6.69
C TRP A 62 -4.27 -1.74 7.00
N LEU A 63 -3.14 -1.42 7.62
CA LEU A 63 -2.09 -2.41 7.93
C LEU A 63 -2.58 -3.44 8.96
N ALA A 64 -3.30 -2.99 9.99
CA ALA A 64 -3.92 -3.87 10.97
C ALA A 64 -4.97 -4.80 10.31
N TYR A 65 -5.77 -4.27 9.39
CA TYR A 65 -6.74 -5.04 8.62
C TYR A 65 -6.07 -6.07 7.70
N CYS A 66 -5.03 -5.66 6.96
CA CYS A 66 -4.25 -6.55 6.10
C CYS A 66 -3.68 -7.74 6.87
N LYS A 67 -3.07 -7.47 8.03
CA LYS A 67 -2.48 -8.49 8.89
C LYS A 67 -3.53 -9.42 9.50
N LYS A 68 -4.64 -8.87 9.99
CA LYS A 68 -5.72 -9.65 10.61
C LYS A 68 -6.39 -10.61 9.63
N ASN A 69 -6.58 -10.18 8.38
CA ASN A 69 -7.30 -10.97 7.36
C ASN A 69 -6.37 -11.70 6.40
N ALA A 70 -5.05 -11.69 6.64
CA ALA A 70 -4.05 -12.31 5.78
C ALA A 70 -4.25 -11.96 4.29
N LEU A 71 -4.48 -10.68 3.98
CA LEU A 71 -4.78 -10.25 2.62
C LEU A 71 -3.61 -10.57 1.68
N VAL A 72 -3.95 -11.14 0.53
CA VAL A 72 -3.00 -11.43 -0.56
C VAL A 72 -2.70 -10.15 -1.35
N ASP A 73 -3.75 -9.39 -1.71
CA ASP A 73 -3.60 -8.07 -2.32
C ASP A 73 -3.66 -7.00 -1.24
N ARG A 74 -2.58 -6.24 -1.12
CA ARG A 74 -2.39 -5.23 -0.07
C ARG A 74 -2.43 -3.81 -0.61
N CYS A 75 -2.58 -3.66 -1.92
CA CYS A 75 -2.89 -2.40 -2.56
C CYS A 75 -4.38 -2.09 -2.33
N PRO A 76 -4.73 -0.99 -1.63
CA PRO A 76 -6.13 -0.68 -1.36
C PRO A 76 -6.98 -0.59 -2.64
N GLU A 77 -6.49 0.13 -3.66
CA GLU A 77 -7.19 0.26 -4.95
C GLU A 77 -7.44 -1.08 -5.61
N ALA A 78 -6.46 -1.99 -5.62
CA ALA A 78 -6.65 -3.30 -6.23
C ALA A 78 -7.62 -4.18 -5.44
N TYR A 79 -7.52 -4.18 -4.10
CA TYR A 79 -8.43 -4.89 -3.20
C TYR A 79 -9.89 -4.43 -3.33
N PHE A 80 -10.13 -3.12 -3.43
CA PHE A 80 -11.50 -2.59 -3.57
C PHE A 80 -12.01 -2.60 -5.02
N ALA A 81 -11.13 -2.72 -6.02
CA ALA A 81 -11.53 -2.88 -7.41
C ALA A 81 -12.03 -4.29 -7.74
N THR A 82 -11.66 -5.29 -6.94
CA THR A 82 -12.27 -6.62 -7.04
C THR A 82 -13.65 -6.62 -6.42
N ASP A 83 -14.65 -7.04 -7.20
CA ASP A 83 -16.03 -7.22 -6.74
C ASP A 83 -16.07 -8.38 -5.74
N HIS A 84 -15.75 -8.09 -4.47
CA HIS A 84 -15.95 -9.00 -3.35
C HIS A 84 -17.45 -9.07 -3.00
N ALA A 85 -18.30 -9.30 -3.99
CA ALA A 85 -19.49 -10.06 -3.70
C ALA A 85 -19.02 -11.43 -3.18
N TRP A 86 -19.35 -11.71 -1.93
CA TRP A 86 -19.56 -13.06 -1.40
C TRP A 86 -18.35 -13.87 -0.80
N PHE A 87 -18.39 -13.98 0.55
CA PHE A 87 -18.12 -15.13 1.45
C PHE A 87 -16.81 -15.23 2.26
N PRO A 88 -16.88 -15.43 3.59
CA PRO A 88 -15.70 -15.53 4.47
C PRO A 88 -14.99 -16.90 4.49
N GLU A 89 -15.31 -17.85 3.60
CA GLU A 89 -14.97 -19.27 3.85
C GLU A 89 -14.30 -20.02 2.69
N THR A 90 -13.70 -19.33 1.72
CA THR A 90 -12.86 -20.01 0.69
C THR A 90 -11.55 -19.27 0.43
N ALA A 91 -10.65 -19.31 1.40
CA ALA A 91 -9.23 -19.04 1.18
C ALA A 91 -8.42 -20.33 1.44
N GLU A 92 -8.83 -21.44 0.80
CA GLU A 92 -7.89 -22.53 0.58
C GLU A 92 -6.83 -22.07 -0.42
N VAL A 93 -5.63 -21.90 0.10
CA VAL A 93 -4.33 -22.10 -0.56
C VAL A 93 -4.13 -21.37 -1.89
N LYS A 94 -3.61 -20.15 -1.79
CA LYS A 94 -2.58 -19.68 -2.73
C LYS A 94 -1.32 -19.27 -1.97
N VAL A 95 -0.75 -20.24 -1.25
CA VAL A 95 0.66 -20.17 -0.86
C VAL A 95 1.48 -20.30 -2.14
N LYS A 96 1.87 -19.16 -2.71
CA LYS A 96 3.07 -19.12 -3.56
C LYS A 96 4.20 -18.58 -2.70
N PRO A 97 5.26 -19.35 -2.44
CA PRO A 97 6.46 -18.79 -1.85
C PRO A 97 7.05 -17.87 -2.92
N CYS A 98 7.02 -16.55 -2.69
CA CYS A 98 7.87 -15.65 -3.45
C CYS A 98 9.28 -15.76 -2.85
N LEU A 99 9.96 -16.86 -3.19
CA LEU A 99 11.41 -16.95 -3.17
C LEU A 99 11.87 -16.44 -4.53
N VAL A 100 12.35 -15.19 -4.61
CA VAL A 100 13.72 -14.81 -4.99
C VAL A 100 13.96 -13.39 -4.50
#